data_AF-A0A949MMR0-F1
#
_entry.id   AF-A0A949MMR0-F1
#
_cell.length_a   1.000
_cell.length_b   1.000
_cell.length_c   1.000
_cell.angle_alpha   90.00
_cell.angle_beta   90.00
_cell.angle_gamma   90.00
#
_symmetry.space_group_name_H-M   'P 1'
#
loop_
_entity.id
_entity.type
_entity.pdbx_description
1 polymer ?
#
loop_
_entity_poly.entity_id
_entity_poly.type
_entity_poly.pdbx_seq_one_letter_code
_entity_poly.pdbx_strand_id
1 'polypeptide(L)'
;MTANDIGKTIDLAGVASFASLVELLAQELGVPAGLMQGQLPNGPDAFNQLHGEIDLNSQGFVRKLSLICKPGAPLTMRFSTSWGADRALAGGVTADYYLSASVEQIMPQGRALARYVEDIFSVQDRMVTLGHGSKLASMNVSASQMEAFERDQSGSLVSTHTPKGVDNV
;
A
#
# COMPACT_ATOMS: atom_id res chain seq x y z
N MET A 1 25.06 -25.77 32.09
CA MET A 1 23.61 -25.88 32.32
C MET A 1 22.90 -25.24 31.13
N THR A 2 22.31 -26.11 30.30
CA THR A 2 21.18 -25.88 29.37
C THR A 2 21.20 -24.63 28.47
N ALA A 3 21.90 -24.75 27.34
CA ALA A 3 21.49 -24.05 26.12
C ALA A 3 20.14 -24.63 25.70
N ASN A 4 19.06 -23.91 26.01
CA ASN A 4 17.71 -24.27 25.64
C ASN A 4 17.51 -23.81 24.18
N ASP A 5 18.15 -24.51 23.23
CA ASP A 5 17.81 -24.44 21.81
C ASP A 5 16.44 -25.09 21.63
N ILE A 6 15.40 -24.34 21.98
CA ILE A 6 14.02 -24.65 21.61
C ILE A 6 13.98 -24.48 20.10
N GLY A 7 14.03 -25.61 19.38
CA GLY A 7 13.91 -25.62 17.93
C GLY A 7 12.68 -24.82 17.51
N LYS A 8 12.90 -23.71 16.80
CA LYS A 8 11.81 -22.90 16.26
C LYS A 8 11.06 -23.74 15.23
N THR A 9 9.80 -24.06 15.51
CA THR A 9 8.92 -24.70 14.54
C THR A 9 8.65 -23.71 13.42
N ILE A 10 9.10 -24.05 12.21
CA ILE A 10 8.88 -23.24 11.01
C ILE A 10 7.50 -23.61 10.46
N ASP A 11 6.65 -22.61 10.26
CA ASP A 11 5.37 -22.79 9.59
C ASP A 11 5.56 -22.85 8.06
N LEU A 12 5.84 -24.06 7.57
CA LEU A 12 6.02 -24.34 6.14
C LEU A 12 4.76 -24.07 5.32
N ALA A 13 3.57 -24.18 5.92
CA ALA A 13 2.31 -23.90 5.24
C ALA A 13 2.15 -22.39 4.98
N GLY A 14 2.55 -21.56 5.93
CA GLY A 14 2.58 -20.11 5.76
C GLY A 14 3.61 -19.65 4.73
N VAL A 15 4.78 -20.28 4.67
CA VAL A 15 5.78 -20.00 3.62
C VAL A 15 5.24 -20.35 2.23
N ALA A 16 4.63 -21.53 2.07
CA ALA A 16 4.04 -21.96 0.81
C ALA A 16 2.89 -21.03 0.37
N SER A 17 2.02 -20.65 1.31
CA SER A 17 0.90 -19.75 1.05
C SER A 17 1.38 -18.36 0.61
N PHE A 18 2.47 -17.86 1.19
CA PHE A 18 3.12 -16.62 0.76
C PHE A 18 3.65 -16.69 -0.67
N ALA A 19 4.39 -17.75 -1.01
CA ALA A 19 4.88 -17.94 -2.37
C ALA A 19 3.73 -18.00 -3.39
N SER A 20 2.68 -18.77 -3.07
CA SER A 20 1.47 -18.85 -3.90
C SER A 20 0.75 -17.51 -4.04
N LEU A 21 0.72 -16.68 -2.99
CA LEU A 21 0.13 -15.34 -3.07
C LEU A 21 0.93 -14.44 -4.02
N VAL A 22 2.27 -14.44 -3.91
CA VAL A 22 3.13 -13.64 -4.80
C VAL A 22 2.91 -14.05 -6.26
N GLU A 23 2.89 -15.36 -6.54
CA GLU A 23 2.66 -15.89 -7.89
C GLU A 23 1.27 -15.51 -8.42
N LEU A 24 0.23 -15.69 -7.59
CA LEU A 24 -1.14 -15.34 -7.96
C LEU A 24 -1.26 -13.85 -8.27
N LEU A 25 -0.70 -12.98 -7.42
CA LEU A 25 -0.74 -11.54 -7.65
C LEU A 25 0.04 -11.17 -8.92
N ALA A 26 1.23 -11.72 -9.14
CA ALA A 26 2.00 -11.45 -10.35
C ALA A 26 1.24 -11.86 -11.62
N GLN A 27 0.62 -13.05 -11.59
CA GLN A 27 -0.20 -13.55 -12.70
C GLN A 27 -1.40 -12.65 -12.98
N GLU A 28 -2.17 -12.28 -11.94
CA GLU A 28 -3.36 -11.43 -12.12
C GLU A 28 -2.99 -10.01 -12.55
N LEU A 29 -1.82 -9.50 -12.15
CA LEU A 29 -1.29 -8.19 -12.53
C LEU A 29 -0.57 -8.19 -13.89
N GLY A 30 -0.48 -9.34 -14.56
CA GLY A 30 0.09 -9.47 -15.89
C GLY A 30 1.60 -9.25 -15.96
N VAL A 31 2.33 -9.46 -14.85
CA VAL A 31 3.78 -9.26 -14.75
C VAL A 31 4.48 -10.55 -14.35
N PRO A 32 5.74 -10.77 -14.79
CA PRO A 32 6.53 -11.87 -14.26
C PRO A 32 6.70 -11.68 -12.74
N ALA A 33 6.50 -12.75 -11.97
CA ALA A 33 6.75 -12.71 -10.53
C ALA A 33 8.17 -12.21 -10.27
N GLY A 34 8.30 -11.13 -9.51
CA GLY A 34 9.59 -10.53 -9.20
C GLY A 34 10.39 -11.37 -8.19
N LEU A 35 11.53 -10.83 -7.76
CA LEU A 35 12.41 -11.49 -6.79
C LEU A 35 11.65 -11.83 -5.50
N MET A 36 11.35 -13.11 -5.30
CA MET A 36 11.02 -13.63 -3.98
C MET A 36 12.31 -13.77 -3.17
N GLN A 37 12.58 -12.81 -2.30
CA GLN A 37 13.61 -12.96 -1.28
C GLN A 37 12.95 -13.49 0.00
N GLY A 38 12.75 -14.81 0.05
CA GLY A 38 12.95 -15.48 1.33
C GLY A 38 14.43 -15.37 1.62
N GLN A 39 14.86 -14.48 2.53
CA GLN A 39 16.21 -14.62 3.06
C GLN A 39 16.28 -16.04 3.62
N LEU A 40 17.11 -16.90 3.03
CA LEU A 40 17.58 -18.15 3.61
C LEU A 40 18.80 -17.78 4.45
N PRO A 41 18.67 -17.53 5.75
CA PRO A 41 19.78 -16.96 6.48
C PRO A 41 20.51 -18.10 7.18
N ASN A 42 21.83 -17.97 7.19
CA ASN A 42 22.77 -18.93 7.75
C ASN A 42 22.76 -18.90 9.28
N GLY A 43 21.61 -19.11 9.92
CA GLY A 43 21.45 -19.10 11.37
C GLY A 43 20.06 -19.53 11.87
N PRO A 44 19.87 -19.68 13.19
CA PRO A 44 18.59 -20.09 13.79
C PRO A 44 17.51 -18.99 13.87
N ASP A 45 17.84 -17.72 13.61
CA ASP A 45 16.94 -16.55 13.74
C ASP A 45 16.32 -16.04 12.43
N ALA A 46 16.15 -16.95 11.49
CA ALA A 46 16.44 -16.61 10.11
C ALA A 46 15.17 -16.63 9.23
N PHE A 47 14.23 -17.53 9.50
CA PHE A 47 12.90 -17.53 8.87
C PHE A 47 11.89 -16.55 9.51
N ASN A 48 12.38 -15.41 10.03
CA ASN A 48 11.56 -14.47 10.78
C ASN A 48 10.80 -13.47 9.91
N GLN A 49 11.02 -13.43 8.59
CA GLN A 49 10.33 -12.51 7.69
C GLN A 49 10.35 -13.03 6.25
N LEU A 50 9.19 -13.01 5.61
CA LEU A 50 8.98 -13.31 4.19
C LEU A 50 8.86 -11.99 3.44
N HIS A 51 9.58 -11.88 2.32
CA HIS A 51 9.58 -10.70 1.47
C HIS A 51 9.45 -11.10 0.00
N GLY A 52 8.48 -10.50 -0.68
CA GLY A 52 8.22 -10.70 -2.10
C GLY A 52 8.05 -9.35 -2.76
N GLU A 53 8.66 -9.18 -3.92
CA GLU A 53 8.59 -7.93 -4.67
C GLU A 53 8.01 -8.18 -6.06
N ILE A 54 7.13 -7.29 -6.51
CA ILE A 54 6.53 -7.30 -7.84
C ILE A 54 6.73 -5.91 -8.43
N ASP A 55 7.38 -5.84 -9.60
CA ASP A 55 7.58 -4.59 -10.33
C ASP A 55 6.49 -4.45 -11.41
N LEU A 56 5.76 -3.33 -11.39
CA LEU A 56 4.59 -3.06 -12.25
C LEU A 56 4.81 -1.84 -13.14
N ASN A 57 5.96 -1.80 -13.82
CA ASN A 57 6.36 -0.63 -14.58
C ASN A 57 5.48 -0.46 -15.83
N SER A 58 4.92 0.74 -16.01
CA SER A 58 4.04 1.04 -17.15
C SER A 58 4.05 2.53 -17.47
N GLN A 59 4.06 2.87 -18.77
CA GLN A 59 3.86 4.23 -19.29
C GLN A 59 4.75 5.33 -18.63
N GLY A 60 5.99 5.00 -18.28
CA GLY A 60 6.92 5.93 -17.62
C GLY A 60 6.83 5.95 -16.09
N PHE A 61 5.86 5.26 -15.50
CA PHE A 61 5.84 4.98 -14.06
C PHE A 61 6.73 3.79 -13.71
N VAL A 62 7.49 3.97 -12.63
CA VAL A 62 8.21 2.90 -11.95
C VAL A 62 7.42 2.55 -10.69
N ARG A 63 6.81 1.36 -10.69
CA ARG A 63 5.91 0.89 -9.63
C ARG A 63 6.45 -0.38 -9.01
N LYS A 64 6.37 -0.47 -7.69
CA LYS A 64 6.82 -1.63 -6.93
C LYS A 64 5.84 -1.95 -5.82
N LEU A 65 5.40 -3.20 -5.77
CA LEU A 65 4.65 -3.78 -4.67
C LEU A 65 5.60 -4.68 -3.87
N SER A 66 5.78 -4.39 -2.59
CA SER A 66 6.50 -5.24 -1.65
C SER A 66 5.51 -5.89 -0.68
N LEU A 67 5.52 -7.21 -0.59
CA LEU A 67 4.74 -8.02 0.34
C LEU A 67 5.64 -8.47 1.48
N ILE A 68 5.26 -8.16 2.72
CA ILE A 68 6.08 -8.41 3.91
C ILE A 68 5.22 -9.06 4.98
N CYS A 69 5.59 -10.24 5.44
CA CYS A 69 4.93 -10.88 6.59
C CYS A 69 5.86 -11.81 7.35
N LYS A 70 5.40 -12.32 8.49
CA LYS A 70 5.93 -13.54 9.10
C LYS A 70 5.08 -14.73 8.64
N PRO A 71 5.63 -15.96 8.56
CA PRO A 71 4.81 -17.14 8.35
C PRO A 71 3.64 -17.20 9.36
N GLY A 72 2.41 -17.43 8.89
CA GLY A 72 1.20 -17.44 9.72
C GLY A 72 0.77 -16.09 10.30
N ALA A 73 1.41 -14.98 9.92
CA ALA A 73 1.13 -13.65 10.46
C ALA A 73 0.45 -12.71 9.45
N PRO A 74 -0.11 -11.57 9.94
CA PRO A 74 -0.69 -10.55 9.08
C PRO A 74 0.24 -10.03 7.97
N LEU A 75 -0.34 -9.69 6.82
CA LEU A 75 0.39 -9.21 5.65
C LEU A 75 0.50 -7.69 5.63
N THR A 76 1.71 -7.18 5.40
CA THR A 76 1.97 -5.77 5.07
C THR A 76 2.26 -5.66 3.58
N MET A 77 1.61 -4.73 2.91
CA MET A 77 1.80 -4.42 1.50
C MET A 77 2.32 -2.99 1.37
N ARG A 78 3.48 -2.83 0.75
CA ARG A 78 4.07 -1.52 0.48
C ARG A 78 4.00 -1.22 -1.01
N PHE A 79 3.41 -0.09 -1.34
CA PHE A 79 3.23 0.40 -2.70
C PHE A 79 4.15 1.59 -2.90
N SER A 80 5.05 1.51 -3.87
CA SER A 80 5.93 2.59 -4.26
C SER A 80 5.69 2.93 -5.72
N THR A 81 5.40 4.19 -6.02
CA THR A 81 5.24 4.70 -7.39
C THR A 81 6.08 5.94 -7.58
N SER A 82 6.79 6.01 -8.70
CA SER A 82 7.58 7.18 -9.11
C SER A 82 7.51 7.37 -10.62
N TRP A 83 7.87 8.54 -11.11
CA TRP A 83 7.89 8.85 -12.55
C TRP A 83 9.32 8.96 -13.07
N GLY A 84 9.63 8.24 -14.15
CA GLY A 84 10.96 8.24 -14.76
C GLY A 84 12.01 7.42 -13.98
N ALA A 85 13.17 7.20 -14.61
CA ALA A 85 14.25 6.39 -14.04
C ALA A 85 15.17 7.18 -13.08
N ASP A 86 15.04 8.51 -13.03
CA ASP A 86 15.97 9.38 -12.34
C ASP A 86 15.48 9.74 -10.94
N ARG A 87 16.02 9.04 -9.93
CA ARG A 87 15.66 9.17 -8.51
C ARG A 87 15.91 10.57 -7.91
N ALA A 88 16.64 11.44 -8.61
CA ALA A 88 17.15 12.69 -8.03
C ALA A 88 16.17 13.87 -8.11
N LEU A 89 15.16 13.83 -8.98
CA LEU A 89 14.26 14.97 -9.24
C LEU A 89 12.76 14.60 -9.32
N ALA A 90 12.40 13.31 -9.35
CA ALA A 90 11.02 12.87 -9.49
C ALA A 90 10.39 12.53 -8.14
N GLY A 91 9.33 13.25 -7.78
CA GLY A 91 8.52 12.95 -6.60
C GLY A 91 7.93 11.55 -6.69
N GLY A 92 8.14 10.74 -5.66
CA GLY A 92 7.54 9.42 -5.51
C GLY A 92 6.49 9.41 -4.41
N VAL A 93 5.50 8.53 -4.55
CA VAL A 93 4.52 8.24 -3.51
C VAL A 93 4.78 6.85 -2.98
N THR A 94 4.87 6.73 -1.66
CA THR A 94 4.92 5.44 -0.97
C THR A 94 3.75 5.34 -0.02
N ALA A 95 3.08 4.20 -0.01
CA ALA A 95 1.99 3.90 0.90
C ALA A 95 2.15 2.48 1.47
N ASP A 96 1.95 2.36 2.76
CA ASP A 96 1.92 1.07 3.45
C ASP A 96 0.48 0.72 3.79
N TYR A 97 0.08 -0.51 3.48
CA TYR A 97 -1.24 -1.05 3.76
C TYR A 97 -1.09 -2.33 4.59
N TYR A 98 -1.74 -2.34 5.74
CA TYR A 98 -1.68 -3.46 6.68
C TYR A 98 -2.98 -4.25 6.63
N LEU A 99 -2.89 -5.50 6.21
CA LEU A 99 -3.99 -6.45 6.25
C LEU A 99 -3.90 -7.25 7.55
N SER A 100 -4.89 -7.11 8.43
CA SER A 100 -4.95 -7.80 9.73
C SER A 100 -5.24 -9.32 9.63
N ALA A 101 -5.21 -9.88 8.43
CA ALA A 101 -5.45 -11.30 8.14
C ALA A 101 -4.15 -11.98 7.71
N SER A 102 -3.99 -13.25 8.05
CA SER A 102 -2.84 -14.04 7.61
C SER A 102 -2.92 -14.33 6.12
N VAL A 103 -1.79 -14.70 5.51
CA VAL A 103 -1.73 -14.95 4.07
C VAL A 103 -2.66 -16.10 3.66
N GLU A 104 -2.78 -17.14 4.49
CA GLU A 104 -3.69 -18.26 4.22
C GLU A 104 -5.15 -17.82 4.16
N GLN A 105 -5.53 -16.82 4.97
CA GLN A 105 -6.88 -16.26 5.00
C GLN A 105 -7.14 -15.34 3.80
N ILE A 106 -6.10 -14.70 3.28
CA ILE A 106 -6.17 -13.78 2.13
C ILE A 106 -6.26 -14.54 0.80
N MET A 107 -5.56 -15.68 0.69
CA MET A 107 -5.43 -16.46 -0.55
C MET A 107 -6.75 -16.72 -1.32
N PRO A 108 -7.86 -17.13 -0.68
CA PRO A 108 -9.14 -17.33 -1.38
C PRO A 108 -9.67 -16.07 -2.10
N GLN A 109 -9.24 -14.89 -1.66
CA GLN A 109 -9.62 -13.58 -2.19
C GLN A 109 -8.53 -12.94 -3.06
N GLY A 110 -7.48 -13.70 -3.42
CA GLY A 110 -6.30 -13.16 -4.11
C GLY A 110 -6.60 -12.38 -5.39
N ARG A 111 -7.60 -12.81 -6.18
CA ARG A 111 -8.03 -12.08 -7.39
C ARG A 111 -8.64 -10.71 -7.07
N ALA A 112 -9.43 -10.62 -6.00
CA ALA A 112 -9.98 -9.35 -5.55
C ALA A 112 -8.85 -8.44 -5.03
N LEU A 113 -7.89 -9.02 -4.31
CA LEU A 113 -6.70 -8.29 -3.84
C LEU A 113 -5.89 -7.71 -5.01
N ALA A 114 -5.70 -8.46 -6.10
CA ALA A 114 -5.02 -7.96 -7.29
C ALA A 114 -5.70 -6.72 -7.89
N ARG A 115 -7.04 -6.71 -7.97
CA ARG A 115 -7.79 -5.52 -8.42
C ARG A 115 -7.60 -4.32 -7.48
N TYR A 116 -7.62 -4.56 -6.17
CA TYR A 116 -7.30 -3.51 -5.20
C TYR A 116 -5.89 -2.97 -5.35
N VAL A 117 -4.91 -3.82 -5.68
CA VAL A 117 -3.53 -3.39 -5.98
C VAL A 117 -3.51 -2.46 -7.19
N GLU A 118 -4.20 -2.81 -8.28
CA GLU A 118 -4.31 -1.95 -9.47
C GLU A 118 -4.97 -0.61 -9.14
N ASP A 119 -6.05 -0.62 -8.37
CA ASP A 119 -6.75 0.59 -7.94
C ASP A 119 -5.81 1.51 -7.14
N ILE A 120 -5.05 0.98 -6.18
CA ILE A 120 -4.08 1.74 -5.40
C ILE A 120 -3.00 2.35 -6.31
N PHE A 121 -2.44 1.58 -7.23
CA PHE A 121 -1.46 2.10 -8.18
C PHE A 121 -2.05 3.19 -9.07
N SER A 122 -3.28 3.03 -9.55
CA SER A 122 -3.95 4.05 -10.36
C SER A 122 -4.14 5.38 -9.61
N VAL A 123 -4.37 5.32 -8.29
CA VAL A 123 -4.45 6.50 -7.43
C VAL A 123 -3.06 7.12 -7.25
N GLN A 124 -2.03 6.31 -6.98
CA GLN A 124 -0.66 6.79 -6.83
C GLN A 124 -0.12 7.43 -8.12
N ASP A 125 -0.42 6.86 -9.28
CA ASP A 125 -0.06 7.43 -10.58
C ASP A 125 -0.63 8.83 -10.77
N ARG A 126 -1.90 9.03 -10.39
CA ARG A 126 -2.56 10.34 -10.44
C ARG A 126 -1.91 11.31 -9.46
N MET A 127 -1.55 10.88 -8.26
CA MET A 127 -0.86 11.71 -7.27
C MET A 127 0.51 12.16 -7.77
N VAL A 128 1.31 11.24 -8.31
CA VAL A 128 2.61 11.54 -8.92
C VAL A 128 2.43 12.50 -10.09
N THR A 129 1.46 12.24 -10.98
CA THR A 129 1.15 13.12 -12.11
C THR A 129 0.75 14.53 -11.69
N LEU A 130 -0.08 14.67 -10.64
CA LEU A 130 -0.47 15.97 -10.07
C LEU A 130 0.73 16.71 -9.50
N GLY A 131 1.64 16.01 -8.81
CA GLY A 131 2.90 16.56 -8.32
C GLY A 131 3.84 17.04 -9.44
N HIS A 132 3.82 16.38 -10.59
CA HIS A 132 4.56 16.79 -11.80
C HIS A 132 3.83 17.85 -12.64
N GLY A 133 2.53 18.07 -12.38
CA GLY A 133 1.74 19.04 -13.12
C GLY A 133 2.11 20.48 -12.77
N SER A 134 2.78 21.16 -13.69
CA SER A 134 2.99 22.63 -13.65
C SER A 134 1.69 23.44 -13.66
N LYS A 135 0.53 22.77 -13.79
CA LYS A 135 -0.81 23.35 -13.72
C LYS A 135 -1.13 23.92 -12.34
N LEU A 136 -0.67 23.29 -11.25
CA LEU A 136 -0.80 23.84 -9.90
C LEU A 136 0.26 24.92 -9.62
N ALA A 137 1.49 24.72 -10.13
CA ALA A 137 2.57 25.70 -9.99
C ALA A 137 2.32 27.00 -10.77
N SER A 138 1.51 26.96 -11.84
CA SER A 138 1.08 28.13 -12.61
C SER A 138 -0.31 28.66 -12.22
N MET A 139 -1.03 27.98 -11.32
CA MET A 139 -2.24 28.51 -10.69
C MET A 139 -1.86 29.56 -9.65
N ASN A 140 -1.65 30.78 -10.14
CA ASN A 140 -1.60 31.97 -9.30
C ASN A 140 -3.03 32.28 -8.84
N VAL A 141 -3.48 31.67 -7.75
CA VAL A 141 -4.77 32.02 -7.14
C VAL A 141 -4.60 33.43 -6.57
N SER A 142 -5.35 34.40 -7.08
CA SER A 142 -5.25 35.75 -6.56
C SER A 142 -5.79 35.77 -5.13
N ALA A 143 -5.17 36.57 -4.25
CA ALA A 143 -5.63 36.70 -2.86
C ALA A 143 -7.13 37.05 -2.76
N SER A 144 -7.66 37.79 -3.74
CA SER A 144 -9.08 38.10 -3.88
C SER A 144 -9.97 36.89 -4.14
N GLN A 145 -9.48 35.86 -4.85
CA GLN A 145 -10.23 34.61 -5.08
C GLN A 145 -10.20 33.71 -3.84
N MET A 146 -9.11 33.72 -3.07
CA MET A 146 -9.07 33.05 -1.76
C MET A 146 -10.02 33.71 -0.77
N GLU A 147 -10.01 35.05 -0.66
CA GLU A 147 -10.95 35.77 0.21
C GLU A 147 -12.42 35.57 -0.21
N ALA A 148 -12.70 35.52 -1.52
CA ALA A 148 -14.06 35.25 -2.02
C ALA A 148 -14.53 33.85 -1.64
N PHE A 149 -13.65 32.85 -1.69
CA PHE A 149 -13.95 31.47 -1.29
C PHE A 149 -14.11 31.32 0.22
N GLU A 150 -13.30 32.01 1.02
CA GLU A 150 -13.45 32.06 2.48
C GLU A 150 -14.76 32.74 2.90
N ARG A 151 -15.17 33.82 2.21
CA ARG A 151 -16.47 34.44 2.44
C ARG A 151 -17.62 33.52 2.06
N ASP A 152 -17.51 32.76 0.97
CA ASP A 152 -18.55 31.82 0.53
C ASP A 152 -18.69 30.62 1.48
N GLN A 153 -17.58 30.10 2.03
CA GLN A 153 -17.61 29.02 3.04
C GLN A 153 -18.02 29.49 4.44
N SER A 154 -17.77 30.76 4.79
CA SER A 154 -18.17 31.31 6.10
C SER A 154 -19.69 31.31 6.34
N GLY A 155 -20.49 31.15 5.29
CA GLY A 155 -21.95 31.02 5.39
C GLY A 155 -22.50 29.58 5.55
N SER A 156 -21.67 28.53 5.38
CA SER A 156 -22.18 27.15 5.20
C SER A 156 -21.58 26.09 6.14
N LEU A 157 -20.77 26.46 7.13
CA LEU A 157 -20.04 25.48 7.95
C LEU A 157 -20.55 25.24 9.38
N VAL A 158 -21.65 25.85 9.83
CA VAL A 158 -22.30 25.43 11.09
C VAL A 158 -23.82 25.60 11.02
N SER A 159 -24.52 24.56 10.54
CA SER A 159 -25.85 24.25 11.08
C SER A 159 -25.64 23.25 12.20
N THR A 160 -25.55 23.75 13.44
CA THR A 160 -25.68 22.91 14.64
C THR A 160 -27.03 22.21 14.57
N HIS A 161 -27.04 20.94 14.20
CA HIS A 161 -28.20 20.08 14.36
C HIS A 161 -28.45 19.90 15.87
N THR A 162 -29.27 20.78 16.47
CA THR A 162 -29.87 20.52 17.78
C THR A 162 -30.89 19.40 17.63
N PRO A 163 -30.68 18.20 18.21
CA PRO A 163 -31.73 17.19 18.22
C PRO A 163 -32.89 17.73 19.05
N LYS A 164 -34.11 17.71 18.49
CA LYS A 164 -35.34 18.05 19.23
C LYS A 164 -35.43 17.12 20.45
N GLY A 165 -35.36 17.71 21.64
CA GLY A 165 -35.67 17.04 22.89
C GLY A 165 -37.11 16.53 22.87
N VAL A 166 -37.30 15.35 23.45
CA VAL A 166 -38.60 14.72 23.70
C VAL A 166 -39.33 15.55 24.75
N ASP A 167 -40.44 16.19 24.36
CA ASP A 167 -41.34 16.82 25.31
C ASP A 167 -42.02 15.73 26.16
N ASN A 168 -41.59 15.60 27.42
CA ASN A 168 -42.34 14.92 28.47
C ASN A 168 -42.91 16.00 29.40
N VAL A 169 -44.16 16.40 29.17
CA VAL A 169 -45.15 16.76 30.22
C VAL A 169 -46.53 16.35 29.72
#